data_AF-A0A7S0J8F3-F1
#
_entry.id   AF-A0A7S0J8F3-F1
#
_cell.length_a   1.000
_cell.length_b   1.000
_cell.length_c   1.000
_cell.angle_alpha   90.00
_cell.angle_beta   90.00
_cell.angle_gamma   90.00
#
_symmetry.space_group_name_H-M   'P 1'
#
loop_
_entity.id
_entity.type
_entity.pdbx_description
1 polymer ?
#
loop_
_entity_poly.entity_id
_entity_poly.type
_entity_poly.pdbx_seq_one_letter_code
_entity_poly.pdbx_strand_id
1 'polypeptide(L)'
;RSWRALLSRLPDTREGDEVLVYCKRGGMRSGGVAWLLSQGPLQVRVLSGGYKGFRQWALGVWEQQRRLVVLAGRTGAGKTDVLLALRDHRSEQIIDLEGDAHHRGSSFGALGRPAQPTNEQYENLLAAQWGGFDPARPVFIEDEGAHV
;
A
#
# COMPACT_ATOMS: atom_id res chain seq x y z
N ARG A 1 -4.44 -20.78 26.40
CA ARG A 1 -5.07 -19.85 25.42
C ARG A 1 -4.85 -20.46 24.04
N SER A 2 -5.91 -20.86 23.32
CA SER A 2 -5.83 -21.67 22.10
C SER A 2 -5.62 -20.81 20.85
N TRP A 3 -4.77 -21.26 19.92
CA TRP A 3 -4.57 -20.60 18.61
C TRP A 3 -5.86 -20.54 17.78
N ARG A 4 -6.77 -21.51 17.96
CA ARG A 4 -8.09 -21.55 17.27
C ARG A 4 -8.94 -20.31 17.58
N ALA A 5 -8.89 -19.82 18.81
CA ALA A 5 -9.63 -18.63 19.23
C ALA A 5 -9.05 -17.33 18.65
N LEU A 6 -7.77 -17.34 18.25
CA LEU A 6 -7.14 -16.21 17.57
C LEU A 6 -7.45 -16.27 16.07
N LEU A 7 -7.36 -17.46 15.46
CA LEU A 7 -7.72 -17.68 14.05
C LEU A 7 -9.17 -17.28 13.76
N SER A 8 -10.11 -17.62 14.65
CA SER A 8 -11.52 -17.25 14.47
C SER A 8 -11.80 -15.74 14.49
N ARG A 9 -10.81 -14.91 14.84
CA ARG A 9 -10.89 -13.44 14.83
C ARG A 9 -10.17 -12.81 13.64
N LEU A 10 -9.43 -13.60 12.85
CA LEU A 10 -8.78 -13.13 11.65
C LEU A 10 -9.77 -13.28 10.49
N PRO A 11 -10.25 -12.18 9.90
CA PRO A 11 -11.14 -12.27 8.75
C PRO A 11 -10.41 -12.93 7.58
N ASP A 12 -11.13 -13.76 6.83
CA ASP A 12 -10.71 -14.35 5.55
C ASP A 12 -9.40 -15.16 5.56
N THR A 13 -8.92 -15.59 6.73
CA THR A 13 -7.70 -16.41 6.86
C THR A 13 -8.04 -17.91 6.83
N ARG A 14 -7.37 -18.66 5.96
CA ARG A 14 -7.53 -20.11 5.75
C ARG A 14 -6.30 -20.87 6.23
N GLU A 15 -6.44 -22.18 6.35
CA GLU A 15 -5.29 -23.06 6.64
C GLU A 15 -4.27 -22.99 5.50
N GLY A 16 -2.98 -22.88 5.85
CA GLY A 16 -1.90 -22.73 4.88
C GLY A 16 -1.57 -21.28 4.50
N ASP A 17 -2.42 -20.30 4.84
CA ASP A 17 -2.19 -18.90 4.50
C ASP A 17 -0.94 -18.34 5.18
N GLU A 18 -0.28 -17.41 4.48
CA GLU A 18 0.83 -16.64 5.03
C GLU A 18 0.33 -15.42 5.81
N VAL A 19 0.77 -15.27 7.05
CA VAL A 19 0.39 -14.17 7.94
C VAL A 19 1.63 -13.43 8.43
N LEU A 20 1.70 -12.13 8.12
CA LEU A 20 2.72 -11.24 8.64
C LEU A 20 2.23 -10.55 9.93
N VAL A 21 2.92 -10.79 11.04
CA VAL A 21 2.61 -10.21 12.35
C VAL A 21 3.59 -9.08 12.67
N TYR A 22 3.08 -7.96 13.14
CA TYR A 22 3.90 -6.84 13.60
C TYR A 22 3.29 -6.15 14.83
N CYS A 23 4.13 -5.36 15.50
CA CYS A 23 3.68 -4.38 16.46
C CYS A 23 4.48 -3.08 16.26
N LYS A 24 4.20 -2.04 17.03
CA LYS A 24 4.82 -0.70 16.85
C LYS A 24 6.36 -0.72 16.72
N ARG A 25 7.06 -1.61 17.42
CA ARG A 25 8.54 -1.69 17.44
C ARG A 25 9.10 -3.10 17.22
N GLY A 26 8.24 -4.06 16.88
CA GLY A 26 8.61 -5.48 16.85
C GLY A 26 8.93 -6.04 18.25
N GLY A 27 9.68 -7.14 18.29
CA GLY A 27 10.13 -7.80 19.51
C GLY A 27 9.07 -8.69 20.15
N MET A 28 9.05 -8.75 21.48
CA MET A 28 8.30 -9.77 22.25
C MET A 28 6.79 -9.78 22.01
N ARG A 29 6.16 -8.63 21.72
CA ARG A 29 4.70 -8.56 21.51
C ARG A 29 4.27 -9.26 20.24
N SER A 30 4.87 -8.88 19.11
CA SER A 30 4.62 -9.55 17.83
C SER A 30 5.16 -10.97 17.84
N GLY A 31 6.29 -11.22 18.51
CA GLY A 31 6.85 -12.56 18.69
C GLY A 31 5.92 -13.50 19.46
N GLY A 32 5.31 -13.06 20.56
CA GLY A 32 4.39 -13.89 21.35
C GLY A 32 3.12 -14.25 20.58
N VAL A 33 2.55 -13.29 19.83
CA VAL A 33 1.39 -13.56 18.95
C VAL A 33 1.79 -14.50 17.81
N ALA A 34 2.95 -14.27 17.18
CA ALA A 34 3.42 -15.10 16.10
C ALA A 34 3.70 -16.54 16.56
N TRP A 35 4.33 -16.72 17.73
CA TRP A 35 4.55 -18.04 18.32
C TRP A 35 3.23 -18.80 18.52
N LEU A 36 2.20 -18.13 19.03
CA LEU A 36 0.89 -18.74 19.24
C LEU A 36 0.23 -19.12 17.92
N LEU A 37 0.27 -18.25 16.90
CA LEU A 37 -0.28 -18.54 15.58
C LEU A 37 0.48 -19.66 14.86
N SER A 38 1.80 -19.77 15.10
CA SER A 38 2.66 -20.82 14.53
C SER A 38 2.37 -22.22 15.08
N GLN A 39 1.53 -22.33 16.12
CA GLN A 39 1.02 -23.63 16.60
C GLN A 39 -0.13 -24.17 15.74
N GLY A 40 -0.69 -23.34 14.85
CA GLY A 40 -1.74 -23.70 13.90
C GLY A 40 -1.20 -23.92 12.49
N PRO A 41 -2.08 -24.07 11.50
CA PRO A 41 -1.71 -24.40 10.11
C PRO A 41 -1.25 -23.17 9.29
N LEU A 42 -0.92 -22.05 9.92
CA LEU A 42 -0.54 -20.81 9.22
C LEU A 42 0.97 -20.73 9.02
N GLN A 43 1.39 -20.10 7.93
CA GLN A 43 2.78 -19.71 7.70
C GLN A 43 3.01 -18.32 8.31
N VAL A 44 3.57 -18.27 9.52
CA VAL A 44 3.65 -17.00 10.27
C VAL A 44 5.03 -16.37 10.12
N ARG A 45 5.06 -15.10 9.68
CA ARG A 45 6.26 -14.26 9.67
C ARG A 45 6.13 -13.10 10.64
N VAL A 46 7.26 -12.60 11.13
CA VAL A 46 7.31 -11.39 11.96
C VAL A 46 8.06 -10.30 11.22
N LEU A 47 7.45 -9.12 11.14
CA LEU A 47 8.12 -7.94 10.59
C LEU A 47 9.24 -7.49 11.54
N SER A 48 10.49 -7.67 11.11
CA SER A 48 11.66 -7.21 11.86
C SER A 48 11.63 -5.69 12.04
N GLY A 49 11.97 -5.21 13.24
CA GLY A 49 11.84 -3.79 13.62
C GLY A 49 10.38 -3.30 13.79
N GLY A 50 9.40 -4.14 13.49
CA GLY A 50 7.98 -3.83 13.48
C GLY A 50 7.66 -2.60 12.63
N TYR A 51 6.59 -1.91 13.01
CA TYR A 51 6.11 -0.77 12.24
C TYR A 51 7.12 0.38 12.15
N LYS A 52 7.89 0.64 13.23
CA LYS A 52 8.97 1.63 13.20
C LYS A 52 10.00 1.31 12.12
N GLY A 53 10.43 0.05 12.02
CA GLY A 53 11.37 -0.38 10.98
C GLY A 53 10.80 -0.21 9.57
N PHE A 54 9.54 -0.62 9.37
CA PHE A 54 8.84 -0.38 8.11
C PHE A 54 8.76 1.12 7.77
N ARG A 55 8.43 1.99 8.73
CA ARG A 55 8.38 3.43 8.48
C ARG A 55 9.72 4.04 8.15
N GLN A 56 10.82 3.54 8.73
CA GLN A 56 12.16 3.97 8.34
C GLN A 56 12.48 3.58 6.89
N TRP A 57 12.15 2.34 6.51
CA TRP A 57 12.25 1.90 5.12
C TRP A 57 11.37 2.75 4.18
N ALA A 58 10.11 2.96 4.55
CA ALA A 58 9.15 3.72 3.76
C ALA A 58 9.55 5.18 3.56
N LEU A 59 10.26 5.79 4.51
CA LEU A 59 10.83 7.12 4.33
C LEU A 59 12.05 7.09 3.40
N GLY A 60 12.92 6.08 3.55
CA GLY A 60 14.12 5.93 2.72
C GLY A 60 13.84 5.62 1.25
N VAL A 61 12.72 4.96 0.92
CA VAL A 61 12.40 4.68 -0.50
C VAL A 61 12.18 5.96 -1.32
N TRP A 62 11.71 7.05 -0.70
CA TRP A 62 11.50 8.34 -1.38
C TRP A 62 12.80 9.04 -1.77
N GLU A 63 13.92 8.69 -1.14
CA GLU A 63 15.24 9.22 -1.51
C GLU A 63 15.74 8.63 -2.84
N GLN A 64 15.15 7.52 -3.29
CA GLN A 64 15.47 6.89 -4.56
C GLN A 64 14.89 7.71 -5.71
N GLN A 65 15.76 8.40 -6.45
CA GLN A 65 15.39 9.13 -7.66
C GLN A 65 14.87 8.16 -8.73
N ARG A 66 13.71 8.46 -9.31
CA ARG A 66 13.11 7.71 -10.42
C ARG A 66 12.66 8.66 -11.51
N ARG A 67 12.64 8.16 -12.76
CA ARG A 67 12.11 8.93 -13.88
C ARG A 67 10.58 9.01 -13.76
N LEU A 68 10.07 10.17 -13.38
CA LEU A 68 8.64 10.44 -13.34
C LEU A 68 8.12 10.97 -14.67
N VAL A 69 6.97 10.49 -15.10
CA VAL A 69 6.21 11.02 -16.23
C VAL A 69 4.85 11.47 -15.70
N VAL A 70 4.64 12.78 -15.68
CA VAL A 70 3.41 13.37 -15.13
C VAL A 70 2.38 13.54 -16.25
N LEU A 71 1.21 12.95 -16.07
CA LEU A 71 0.03 13.17 -16.90
C LEU A 71 -0.72 14.38 -16.37
N ALA A 72 -0.54 15.51 -17.04
CA ALA A 72 -1.18 16.77 -16.72
C ALA A 72 -2.49 16.95 -17.49
N GLY A 73 -3.45 17.64 -16.89
CA GLY A 73 -4.73 17.97 -17.51
C GLY A 73 -5.79 18.39 -16.50
N ARG A 74 -6.88 18.98 -17.01
CA ARG A 74 -7.99 19.49 -16.19
C ARG A 74 -8.72 18.36 -15.45
N THR A 75 -9.37 18.68 -14.33
CA THR A 75 -10.27 17.76 -13.64
C THR A 75 -11.33 17.23 -14.61
N GLY A 76 -11.53 15.90 -14.62
CA GLY A 76 -12.47 15.24 -15.52
C GLY A 76 -11.95 14.98 -16.93
N ALA A 77 -10.67 15.24 -17.23
CA ALA A 77 -10.08 14.95 -18.55
C ALA A 77 -9.76 13.45 -18.81
N GLY A 78 -10.14 12.55 -17.91
CA GLY A 78 -9.90 11.10 -18.06
C GLY A 78 -8.46 10.67 -17.79
N LYS A 79 -7.67 11.44 -17.01
CA LYS A 79 -6.26 11.13 -16.69
C LYS A 79 -6.11 9.75 -16.04
N THR A 80 -6.96 9.47 -15.05
CA THR A 80 -6.99 8.19 -14.35
C THR A 80 -7.27 7.03 -15.32
N ASP A 81 -8.21 7.19 -16.27
CA ASP A 81 -8.50 6.16 -17.27
C ASP A 81 -7.27 5.89 -18.16
N VAL A 82 -6.53 6.93 -18.54
CA VAL A 82 -5.28 6.80 -19.31
C VAL A 82 -4.19 6.09 -18.48
N LEU A 83 -4.03 6.44 -17.19
CA LEU A 83 -3.09 5.75 -16.29
C LEU A 83 -3.40 4.26 -16.21
N LEU A 84 -4.65 3.91 -15.93
CA LEU A 84 -5.07 2.52 -15.82
C LEU A 84 -4.86 1.77 -17.14
N ALA A 85 -5.14 2.40 -18.28
CA ALA A 85 -4.85 1.83 -19.59
C ALA A 85 -3.34 1.60 -19.84
N LEU A 86 -2.46 2.49 -19.37
CA LEU A 86 -1.00 2.29 -19.44
C LEU A 86 -0.55 1.07 -18.63
N ARG A 87 -1.10 0.89 -17.43
CA ARG A 87 -0.84 -0.31 -16.61
C ARG A 87 -1.37 -1.57 -17.31
N ASP A 88 -2.64 -1.57 -17.71
CA ASP A 88 -3.35 -2.78 -18.11
C ASP A 88 -2.98 -3.24 -19.54
N HIS A 89 -2.67 -2.30 -20.44
CA HIS A 89 -2.38 -2.62 -21.84
C HIS A 89 -0.90 -2.51 -22.23
N ARG A 90 -0.10 -1.78 -21.45
CA ARG A 90 1.33 -1.59 -21.73
C ARG A 90 2.23 -2.08 -20.61
N SER A 91 1.66 -2.62 -19.53
CA SER A 91 2.39 -3.10 -18.35
C SER A 91 3.31 -2.03 -17.75
N GLU A 92 2.93 -0.76 -17.88
CA GLU A 92 3.71 0.37 -17.34
C GLU A 92 3.53 0.51 -15.83
N GLN A 93 4.54 1.10 -15.20
CA GLN A 93 4.50 1.41 -13.77
C GLN A 93 3.71 2.70 -13.57
N ILE A 94 2.67 2.64 -12.76
CA ILE A 94 1.80 3.79 -12.51
C ILE A 94 1.63 4.02 -11.02
N ILE A 95 1.33 5.26 -10.64
CA ILE A 95 0.75 5.62 -9.36
C ILE A 95 -0.57 6.32 -9.63
N ASP A 96 -1.65 5.71 -9.15
CA ASP A 96 -3.02 6.25 -9.18
C ASP A 96 -3.32 6.90 -7.82
N LEU A 97 -2.96 8.18 -7.69
CA LEU A 97 -3.06 8.92 -6.43
C LEU A 97 -4.51 8.98 -5.94
N GLU A 98 -5.47 9.23 -6.83
CA GLU A 98 -6.89 9.24 -6.48
C GLU A 98 -7.41 7.86 -6.07
N GLY A 99 -7.02 6.83 -6.81
CA GLY A 99 -7.36 5.44 -6.50
C GLY A 99 -6.89 5.04 -5.12
N ASP A 100 -5.62 5.30 -4.81
CA ASP A 100 -5.01 5.01 -3.51
C ASP A 100 -5.63 5.83 -2.37
N ALA A 101 -6.05 7.07 -2.64
CA ALA A 101 -6.70 7.94 -1.66
C ALA A 101 -8.20 7.64 -1.49
N HIS A 102 -8.79 6.75 -2.29
CA HIS A 102 -10.24 6.61 -2.43
C HIS A 102 -10.92 7.98 -2.68
N HIS A 103 -10.38 8.73 -3.62
CA HIS A 103 -10.78 10.09 -3.98
C HIS A 103 -11.28 10.16 -5.44
N ARG A 104 -11.93 11.26 -5.80
CA ARG A 104 -12.41 11.58 -7.16
C ARG A 104 -12.24 13.05 -7.47
N GLY A 105 -11.11 13.42 -8.06
CA GLY A 105 -10.80 14.78 -8.45
C GLY A 105 -10.82 15.79 -7.31
N SER A 106 -10.15 16.90 -7.52
CA SER A 106 -10.24 18.07 -6.64
C SER A 106 -11.69 18.55 -6.38
N SER A 107 -12.64 18.23 -7.25
CA SER A 107 -14.04 18.71 -7.15
C SER A 107 -15.03 17.76 -6.48
N PHE A 108 -14.84 16.43 -6.54
CA PHE A 108 -15.85 15.47 -6.06
C PHE A 108 -15.48 14.77 -4.75
N GLY A 109 -14.22 14.85 -4.30
CA GLY A 109 -13.86 14.33 -3.00
C GLY A 109 -14.00 12.81 -2.90
N ALA A 110 -14.58 12.31 -1.80
CA ALA A 110 -14.84 10.88 -1.58
C ALA A 110 -16.18 10.38 -2.19
N LEU A 111 -16.84 11.17 -3.06
CA LEU A 111 -18.17 10.84 -3.54
C LEU A 111 -18.19 9.48 -4.26
N GLY A 112 -18.99 8.54 -3.74
CA GLY A 112 -19.13 7.19 -4.30
C GLY A 112 -17.86 6.33 -4.18
N ARG A 113 -16.92 6.68 -3.31
CA ARG A 113 -15.71 5.90 -3.02
C ARG A 113 -15.80 5.19 -1.66
N PRO A 114 -15.00 4.13 -1.43
CA PRO A 114 -14.83 3.56 -0.10
C PRO A 114 -14.27 4.58 0.90
N ALA A 115 -14.25 4.22 2.18
CA ALA A 115 -13.65 5.07 3.21
C ALA A 115 -12.18 5.37 2.86
N GLN A 116 -11.80 6.65 2.91
CA GLN A 116 -10.42 7.03 2.65
C GLN A 116 -9.47 6.38 3.67
N PRO A 117 -8.29 5.92 3.22
CA PRO A 117 -7.26 5.49 4.16
C PRO A 117 -6.88 6.66 5.08
N THR A 118 -6.34 6.33 6.24
CA THR A 118 -5.65 7.36 7.04
C THR A 118 -4.44 7.87 6.25
N ASN A 119 -4.01 9.11 6.50
CA ASN A 119 -2.79 9.65 5.87
C ASN A 119 -1.59 8.71 6.03
N GLU A 120 -1.46 8.13 7.22
CA GLU A 120 -0.43 7.15 7.54
C GLU A 120 -0.52 5.91 6.62
N GLN A 121 -1.72 5.36 6.42
CA GLN A 121 -1.91 4.20 5.56
C GLN A 121 -1.74 4.56 4.07
N TYR A 122 -2.19 5.74 3.65
CA TYR A 122 -1.99 6.25 2.31
C TYR A 122 -0.50 6.35 1.96
N GLU A 123 0.30 6.97 2.83
CA GLU A 123 1.76 7.03 2.66
C GLU A 123 2.40 5.64 2.63
N ASN A 124 1.90 4.69 3.43
CA ASN A 124 2.40 3.31 3.43
C ASN A 124 2.16 2.61 2.09
N LEU A 125 0.97 2.80 1.51
CA LEU A 125 0.61 2.24 0.20
C LEU A 125 1.50 2.80 -0.89
N LEU A 126 1.68 4.12 -0.90
CA LEU A 126 2.53 4.81 -1.86
C LEU A 126 4.00 4.37 -1.75
N ALA A 127 4.53 4.26 -0.54
CA ALA A 127 5.91 3.81 -0.32
C ALA A 127 6.11 2.35 -0.75
N ALA A 128 5.11 1.48 -0.50
CA ALA A 128 5.13 0.09 -0.94
C ALA A 128 5.18 -0.04 -2.47
N GLN A 129 4.35 0.74 -3.17
CA GLN A 129 4.36 0.81 -4.64
C GLN A 129 5.69 1.35 -5.15
N TRP A 130 6.14 2.50 -4.63
CA TRP A 130 7.40 3.12 -5.03
C TRP A 130 8.58 2.17 -4.88
N GLY A 131 8.68 1.49 -3.73
CA GLY A 131 9.75 0.52 -3.45
C GLY A 131 9.69 -0.74 -4.31
N GLY A 132 8.51 -1.10 -4.84
CA GLY A 132 8.31 -2.26 -5.70
C GLY A 132 8.59 -2.03 -7.18
N PHE A 133 8.69 -0.77 -7.62
CA PHE A 133 8.97 -0.46 -9.02
C PHE A 133 10.42 -0.79 -9.43
N ASP A 134 10.59 -1.17 -10.69
CA ASP A 134 11.86 -1.22 -11.39
C ASP A 134 12.41 0.22 -11.58
N PRO A 135 13.59 0.53 -11.01
CA PRO A 135 14.19 1.86 -11.11
C PRO A 135 14.67 2.22 -12.53
N ALA A 136 14.84 1.25 -13.43
CA ALA A 136 15.25 1.50 -14.81
C ALA A 136 14.09 1.98 -15.71
N ARG A 137 12.85 1.90 -15.22
CA ARG A 137 11.63 2.21 -15.96
C ARG A 137 10.97 3.49 -15.44
N PRO A 138 10.25 4.23 -16.31
CA PRO A 138 9.47 5.38 -15.85
C PRO A 138 8.37 4.94 -14.89
N VAL A 139 7.95 5.87 -14.04
CA VAL A 139 6.71 5.78 -13.27
C VAL A 139 5.78 6.88 -13.75
N PHE A 140 4.59 6.51 -14.22
CA PHE A 140 3.57 7.45 -14.67
C PHE A 140 2.68 7.83 -13.48
N ILE A 141 2.36 9.11 -13.37
CA ILE A 141 1.54 9.65 -12.27
C ILE A 141 0.63 10.75 -12.80
N GLU A 142 -0.56 10.90 -12.23
CA GLU A 142 -1.48 12.00 -12.56
C GLU A 142 -1.13 13.26 -11.78
N ASP A 143 -1.33 14.42 -12.41
CA ASP A 143 -1.25 15.72 -11.74
C ASP A 143 -2.61 16.15 -11.20
N GLU A 144 -2.65 16.51 -9.91
CA GLU A 144 -3.81 17.09 -9.23
C GLU A 144 -3.63 18.58 -8.88
N GLY A 145 -2.58 19.20 -9.41
CA GLY A 145 -2.34 20.63 -9.27
C GLY A 145 -3.46 21.48 -9.87
N ALA A 146 -3.86 22.55 -9.17
CA ALA A 146 -4.82 23.54 -9.65
C ALA A 146 -4.29 24.44 -10.80
N HIS A 147 -3.14 24.09 -11.37
CA HIS A 147 -2.36 24.93 -12.28
C HIS A 147 -1.99 24.18 -13.56
N VAL A 148 -3.01 23.74 -14.31
CA VAL A 148 -2.90 23.37 -15.74
C VAL A 148 -4.10 23.93 -16.50
#